data_AF-A0A3L6JDS1-F1
#
_entry.id   AF-A0A3L6JDS1-F1
#
_cell.length_a   1.000
_cell.length_b   1.000
_cell.length_c   1.000
_cell.angle_alpha   90.00
_cell.angle_beta   90.00
_cell.angle_gamma   90.00
#
_symmetry.space_group_name_H-M   'P 1'
#
loop_
_entity.id
_entity.type
_entity.pdbx_description
1 polymer ?
#
loop_
_entity_poly.entity_id
_entity_poly.type
_entity_poly.pdbx_seq_one_letter_code
_entity_poly.pdbx_strand_id
1 'polypeptide(L)'
;MAIQSGVSTSMELVSDYILVRKPALPRWWDPVSRPHVAVIIEDPASGRVQRYYLSQGGQLAPDGRTPLEVTDIDALPDGTLLEVRFNAMKANLFRLEMMDCVPCWRWVGRCRGLPGFDSDGIDWTRLMDGIELYQLNGFVAN
;
A
#
# COMPACT_ATOMS: atom_id res chain seq x y z
N MET A 1 25.78 -16.69 -21.71
CA MET A 1 24.77 -17.45 -20.95
C MET A 1 23.84 -16.43 -20.32
N ALA A 2 22.63 -16.25 -20.85
CA ALA A 2 21.68 -15.25 -20.37
C ALA A 2 20.62 -15.96 -19.53
N ILE A 3 20.60 -15.70 -18.22
CA ILE A 3 19.49 -16.09 -17.36
C ILE A 3 18.54 -14.91 -17.33
N GLN A 4 17.63 -14.84 -18.31
CA GLN A 4 16.43 -14.01 -18.19
C GLN A 4 15.44 -14.79 -17.33
N SER A 5 15.53 -14.63 -16.01
CA SER A 5 14.40 -14.98 -15.13
C SER A 5 13.47 -13.78 -15.14
N GLY A 6 12.53 -13.78 -16.08
CA GLY A 6 11.48 -12.77 -16.16
C GLY A 6 10.55 -12.88 -14.97
N VAL A 7 10.88 -12.21 -13.87
CA VAL A 7 9.90 -11.92 -12.83
C VAL A 7 8.94 -10.90 -13.43
N SER A 8 7.79 -11.36 -13.91
CA SER A 8 6.73 -10.46 -14.36
C SER A 8 6.13 -9.79 -13.14
N THR A 9 6.28 -8.47 -13.06
CA THR A 9 5.56 -7.66 -12.07
C THR A 9 4.06 -7.82 -12.33
N SER A 10 3.34 -8.40 -11.36
CA SER A 10 1.89 -8.51 -11.40
C SER A 10 1.31 -7.48 -10.45
N MET A 11 0.53 -6.55 -10.99
CA MET A 11 -0.26 -5.60 -10.23
C MET A 11 -1.73 -5.90 -10.49
N GLU A 12 -2.47 -6.13 -9.41
CA GLU A 12 -3.83 -6.67 -9.48
C GLU A 12 -4.74 -5.86 -8.56
N LEU A 13 -5.93 -5.53 -9.08
CA LEU A 13 -7.04 -5.06 -8.26
C LEU A 13 -7.56 -6.23 -7.42
N VAL A 14 -7.91 -5.96 -6.17
CA VAL A 14 -8.62 -6.93 -5.34
C VAL A 14 -10.11 -6.78 -5.64
N SER A 15 -10.67 -7.74 -6.39
CA SER A 15 -12.07 -7.70 -6.83
C SER A 15 -13.06 -7.90 -5.69
N ASP A 16 -12.65 -8.64 -4.65
CA ASP A 16 -13.49 -8.87 -3.47
C ASP A 16 -13.51 -7.63 -2.57
N TYR A 17 -14.69 -7.30 -2.04
CA TYR A 17 -14.85 -6.21 -1.09
C TYR A 17 -14.41 -6.68 0.32
N ILE A 18 -13.09 -6.62 0.56
CA ILE A 18 -12.48 -7.05 1.83
C ILE A 18 -12.19 -5.83 2.70
N LEU A 19 -12.92 -5.71 3.81
CA LEU A 19 -12.67 -4.72 4.86
C LEU A 19 -11.93 -5.36 6.04
N VAL A 20 -10.90 -4.68 6.54
CA VAL A 20 -10.20 -5.06 7.77
C VAL A 20 -10.15 -3.89 8.74
N ARG A 21 -10.21 -4.17 10.05
CA ARG A 21 -10.08 -3.11 11.07
C ARG A 21 -8.70 -2.46 11.03
N LYS A 22 -7.65 -3.26 10.80
CA LYS A 22 -6.27 -2.81 10.74
C LYS A 22 -5.51 -3.60 9.68
N PRO A 23 -4.81 -2.94 8.74
CA PRO A 23 -4.01 -3.61 7.75
C PRO A 23 -2.83 -4.32 8.43
N ALA A 24 -2.41 -5.44 7.85
CA ALA A 24 -1.18 -6.09 8.29
C ALA A 24 0.00 -5.19 7.94
N LEU A 25 0.78 -4.79 8.94
CA LEU A 25 1.97 -3.96 8.76
C LEU A 25 3.25 -4.80 8.90
N PRO A 26 4.32 -4.49 8.15
CA PRO A 26 5.62 -5.10 8.38
C PRO A 26 6.12 -4.74 9.77
N ARG A 27 6.67 -5.74 10.49
CA ARG A 27 7.11 -5.57 11.88
C ARG A 27 8.54 -5.07 12.02
N TRP A 28 9.39 -5.41 11.05
CA TRP A 28 10.83 -5.23 11.14
C TRP A 28 11.32 -4.34 10.01
N TRP A 29 12.19 -3.41 10.35
CA TRP A 29 12.97 -2.65 9.39
C TRP A 29 14.12 -3.51 8.88
N ASP A 30 14.35 -3.43 7.58
CA ASP A 30 15.50 -4.04 6.92
C ASP A 30 16.01 -3.06 5.84
N PRO A 31 17.28 -2.62 5.92
CA PRO A 31 17.83 -1.65 4.98
C PRO A 31 17.88 -2.15 3.54
N VAL A 32 17.82 -3.47 3.34
CA VAL A 32 17.81 -4.10 2.02
C VAL A 32 16.38 -4.10 1.48
N SER A 33 15.45 -4.83 2.10
CA SER A 33 14.06 -4.93 1.61
C SER A 33 13.22 -3.67 1.75
N ARG A 34 13.67 -2.69 2.55
CA ARG A 34 13.06 -1.36 2.75
C ARG A 34 11.53 -1.40 2.89
N PRO A 35 11.01 -2.22 3.82
CA PRO A 35 9.59 -2.24 4.10
C PRO A 35 9.16 -0.85 4.59
N HIS A 36 7.97 -0.43 4.20
CA HIS A 36 7.44 0.86 4.61
C HIS A 36 5.93 0.92 4.54
N VAL A 37 5.41 1.96 5.17
CA VAL A 37 4.00 2.37 5.14
C VAL A 37 3.98 3.82 4.68
N ALA A 38 3.20 4.12 3.65
CA ALA A 38 3.10 5.46 3.10
C ALA A 38 1.66 5.80 2.72
N VAL A 39 1.28 7.06 2.93
CA VAL A 39 0.08 7.63 2.33
C VAL A 39 0.39 8.01 0.89
N ILE A 40 -0.55 7.69 0.01
CA ILE A 40 -0.50 7.98 -1.42
C ILE A 40 -1.41 9.17 -1.69
N ILE A 41 -0.83 10.25 -2.19
CA ILE A 41 -1.58 11.45 -2.58
C ILE A 41 -1.27 11.71 -4.05
N GLU A 42 -2.32 11.82 -4.86
CA GLU A 42 -2.18 12.32 -6.21
C GLU A 42 -2.24 13.84 -6.19
N ASP A 43 -1.22 14.48 -6.79
CA ASP A 43 -1.21 15.92 -7.00
C ASP A 43 -2.20 16.26 -8.12
N PRO A 44 -3.30 16.98 -7.83
CA PRO A 44 -4.33 17.29 -8.82
C PRO A 44 -3.82 18.19 -9.96
N ALA A 45 -2.73 18.94 -9.76
CA ALA A 45 -2.19 19.83 -10.79
C ALA A 45 -1.25 19.10 -11.76
N SER A 46 -0.51 18.10 -11.28
CA SER A 46 0.51 17.40 -12.07
C SER A 46 0.16 15.96 -12.42
N GLY A 47 -0.89 15.40 -11.81
CA GLY A 47 -1.24 13.97 -11.89
C GLY A 47 -0.15 13.07 -11.30
N ARG A 48 0.78 13.62 -10.53
CA ARG A 48 1.89 12.85 -9.95
C ARG A 48 1.48 12.25 -8.63
N VAL A 49 1.79 10.98 -8.47
CA VAL A 49 1.63 10.29 -7.19
C VAL A 49 2.80 10.58 -6.28
N GLN A 50 2.52 11.24 -5.16
CA GLN A 50 3.46 11.52 -4.09
C GLN A 50 3.24 10.55 -2.93
N ARG A 51 4.35 10.10 -2.33
CA ARG A 51 4.36 9.26 -1.12
C ARG A 51 4.75 10.10 0.09
N TYR A 52 3.95 9.98 1.14
CA TYR A 52 4.26 10.50 2.48
C TYR A 52 4.48 9.32 3.41
N TYR A 53 5.75 9.07 3.75
CA TYR A 53 6.12 7.92 4.57
C TYR A 53 5.68 8.11 6.02
N LEU A 54 4.90 7.16 6.53
CA LEU A 54 4.46 7.09 7.92
C LEU A 54 5.32 6.18 8.78
N SER A 55 6.28 5.50 8.15
CA SER A 55 7.14 4.52 8.79
C SER A 55 8.61 4.91 8.78
N GLN A 56 9.32 4.54 9.85
CA GLN A 56 10.77 4.69 9.97
C GLN A 56 11.39 3.47 10.68
N GLY A 57 12.71 3.31 10.54
CA GLY A 57 13.45 2.36 11.36
C GLY A 57 13.55 2.86 12.80
N GLY A 58 13.15 2.04 13.76
CA GLY A 58 13.29 2.34 15.19
C GLY A 58 14.68 2.06 15.74
N GLN A 59 14.78 1.93 17.07
CA GLN A 59 16.03 1.57 17.74
C GLN A 59 16.33 0.06 17.65
N LEU A 60 17.62 -0.30 17.52
CA LEU A 60 18.05 -1.69 17.49
C LEU A 60 17.66 -2.39 18.80
N ALA A 61 16.82 -3.42 18.69
CA ALA A 61 16.35 -4.19 19.84
C ALA A 61 17.43 -5.18 20.32
N PRO A 62 17.34 -5.70 21.56
CA PRO A 62 18.31 -6.65 22.12
C PRO A 62 18.44 -7.97 21.34
N ASP A 63 17.45 -8.31 20.52
CA ASP A 63 17.46 -9.48 19.64
C ASP A 63 18.20 -9.24 18.31
N GLY A 64 18.80 -8.05 18.15
CA GLY A 64 19.52 -7.64 16.95
C GLY A 64 18.64 -7.23 15.78
N ARG A 65 17.32 -7.09 15.98
CA ARG A 65 16.39 -6.63 14.94
C ARG A 65 16.00 -5.18 15.16
N THR A 66 15.79 -4.45 14.07
CA THR A 66 15.27 -3.09 14.14
C THR A 66 13.75 -3.15 13.90
N PRO A 67 12.91 -2.64 14.81
CA PRO A 67 11.47 -2.56 14.58
C PRO A 67 11.18 -1.54 13.48
N LEU A 68 10.12 -1.78 12.72
CA LEU A 68 9.52 -0.75 11.89
C LEU A 68 8.53 0.03 12.74
N GLU A 69 8.83 1.29 13.01
CA GLU A 69 7.92 2.19 13.69
C GLU A 69 6.98 2.79 12.67
N VAL A 70 5.67 2.75 12.93
CA VAL A 70 4.64 3.33 12.06
C VAL A 70 3.77 4.25 12.89
N THR A 71 3.56 5.47 12.39
CA THR A 71 2.66 6.45 13.02
C THR A 71 1.23 5.92 13.02
N ASP A 72 0.39 6.44 13.91
CA ASP A 72 -1.02 6.05 13.95
C ASP A 72 -1.70 6.33 12.60
N ILE A 73 -2.25 5.28 12.01
CA ILE A 73 -2.97 5.31 10.74
C ILE A 73 -4.47 5.45 10.93
N ASP A 74 -4.99 5.21 12.14
CA ASP A 74 -6.42 5.18 12.42
C ASP A 74 -7.03 6.60 12.51
N ALA A 75 -6.18 7.62 12.67
CA ALA A 75 -6.55 9.05 12.68
C ALA A 75 -6.55 9.71 11.28
N LEU A 76 -6.29 8.94 10.22
CA LEU A 76 -6.25 9.47 8.86
C LEU A 76 -7.68 9.81 8.33
N PRO A 77 -7.82 10.75 7.39
CA PRO A 77 -9.11 11.09 6.80
C PRO A 77 -9.72 9.94 5.99
N ASP A 78 -11.05 9.89 5.94
CA ASP A 78 -11.78 8.97 5.06
C ASP A 78 -11.32 9.09 3.60
N GLY A 79 -11.28 7.97 2.89
CA GLY A 79 -10.78 7.89 1.52
C GLY A 79 -9.26 7.86 1.37
N THR A 80 -8.49 8.02 2.45
CA THR A 80 -7.01 7.96 2.41
C THR A 80 -6.53 6.66 1.80
N LEU A 81 -5.58 6.74 0.87
CA LEU A 81 -4.89 5.58 0.30
C LEU A 81 -3.60 5.28 1.04
N LEU A 82 -3.43 4.02 1.44
CA LEU A 82 -2.30 3.54 2.21
C LEU A 82 -1.57 2.44 1.43
N GLU A 83 -0.33 2.72 1.05
CA GLU A 83 0.60 1.71 0.57
C GLU A 83 1.29 1.04 1.76
N VAL A 84 1.21 -0.28 1.80
CA VAL A 84 1.97 -1.10 2.73
C VAL A 84 2.91 -2.00 1.94
N ARG A 85 4.20 -1.63 1.93
CA ARG A 85 5.26 -2.41 1.28
C ARG A 85 5.90 -3.33 2.31
N PHE A 86 5.75 -4.64 2.11
CA PHE A 86 6.27 -5.66 3.01
C PHE A 86 7.74 -5.99 2.75
N ASN A 87 8.18 -5.85 1.51
CA ASN A 87 9.57 -6.06 1.08
C ASN A 87 9.78 -5.51 -0.34
N ALA A 88 10.94 -5.82 -0.92
CA ALA A 88 11.30 -5.42 -2.28
C ALA A 88 10.30 -5.86 -3.36
N MET A 89 9.57 -6.96 -3.16
CA MET A 89 8.73 -7.61 -4.19
C MET A 89 7.24 -7.55 -3.92
N LYS A 90 6.79 -7.16 -2.72
CA LYS A 90 5.39 -7.25 -2.31
C LYS A 90 4.91 -5.96 -1.65
N ALA A 91 3.79 -5.45 -2.16
CA ALA A 91 3.05 -4.38 -1.52
C ALA A 91 1.54 -4.56 -1.68
N ASN A 92 0.79 -3.97 -0.76
CA ASN A 92 -0.65 -3.86 -0.83
C ASN A 92 -1.06 -2.39 -0.81
N LEU A 93 -2.18 -2.09 -1.44
CA LEU A 93 -2.84 -0.81 -1.38
C LEU A 93 -4.16 -0.97 -0.63
N PHE A 94 -4.40 -0.10 0.34
CA PHE A 94 -5.64 -0.03 1.09
C PHE A 94 -6.28 1.35 0.93
N ARG A 95 -7.60 1.43 1.08
CA ARG A 95 -8.36 2.67 1.19
C ARG A 95 -9.04 2.71 2.54
N LEU A 96 -8.93 3.83 3.26
CA LEU A 96 -9.69 4.04 4.48
C LEU A 96 -11.15 4.33 4.11
N GLU A 97 -12.08 3.63 4.76
CA GLU A 97 -13.51 3.79 4.61
C GLU A 97 -14.17 3.80 5.99
N MET A 98 -15.00 4.80 6.25
CA MET A 98 -15.79 4.90 7.48
C MET A 98 -17.05 4.04 7.38
N MET A 99 -17.13 2.97 8.17
CA MET A 99 -18.29 2.08 8.27
C MET A 99 -19.00 2.37 9.60
N ASP A 100 -20.20 2.96 9.58
CA ASP A 100 -20.93 3.32 10.81
C ASP A 100 -20.07 4.10 11.83
N CYS A 101 -19.36 5.12 11.35
CA CYS A 101 -18.38 5.92 12.13
C CYS A 101 -17.16 5.16 12.64
N VAL A 102 -16.92 3.93 12.16
CA VAL A 102 -15.79 3.10 12.54
C VAL A 102 -14.77 3.03 11.37
N PRO A 103 -13.50 3.44 11.57
CA PRO A 103 -12.51 3.45 10.50
C PRO A 103 -12.10 2.03 10.10
N CYS A 104 -12.29 1.66 8.84
CA CYS A 104 -11.96 0.35 8.29
C CYS A 104 -11.11 0.51 7.02
N TRP A 105 -10.21 -0.44 6.78
CA TRP A 105 -9.34 -0.43 5.62
C TRP A 105 -9.82 -1.43 4.59
N ARG A 106 -10.29 -0.94 3.44
CA ARG A 106 -10.61 -1.77 2.29
C ARG A 106 -9.32 -2.16 1.58
N TRP A 107 -9.12 -3.45 1.33
CA TRP A 107 -8.02 -3.91 0.50
C TRP A 107 -8.37 -3.69 -0.98
N VAL A 108 -7.64 -2.82 -1.66
CA VAL A 108 -7.99 -2.40 -3.04
C VAL A 108 -7.03 -2.95 -4.08
N GLY A 109 -5.77 -3.16 -3.73
CA GLY A 109 -4.76 -3.56 -4.71
C GLY A 109 -3.63 -4.37 -4.08
N ARG A 110 -2.96 -5.15 -4.91
CA ARG A 110 -1.73 -5.85 -4.55
C ARG A 110 -0.74 -5.82 -5.70
N CYS A 111 0.52 -5.72 -5.36
CA CYS A 111 1.63 -5.81 -6.28
C CYS A 111 2.57 -6.94 -5.84
N ARG A 112 2.98 -7.77 -6.80
CA ARG A 112 3.93 -8.88 -6.62
C ARG A 112 4.98 -8.84 -7.72
N GLY A 113 6.21 -9.26 -7.41
CA GLY A 113 7.25 -9.41 -8.42
C GLY A 113 7.81 -8.10 -8.93
N LEU A 114 7.94 -7.08 -8.07
CA LEU A 114 8.63 -5.83 -8.43
C LEU A 114 10.08 -6.14 -8.84
N PRO A 115 10.62 -5.47 -9.88
CA PRO A 115 11.85 -5.87 -10.56
C PRO A 115 13.13 -5.61 -9.75
N GLY A 116 13.01 -5.18 -8.50
CA GLY A 116 14.13 -4.96 -7.60
C GLY A 116 13.99 -3.69 -6.76
N PHE A 117 15.03 -3.41 -5.99
CA PHE A 117 15.13 -2.29 -5.05
C PHE A 117 15.13 -0.92 -5.72
N ASP A 118 15.56 -0.86 -6.99
CA ASP A 118 15.72 0.37 -7.78
C ASP A 118 14.46 0.76 -8.57
N SER A 119 13.34 0.05 -8.38
CA SER A 119 12.07 0.46 -9.00
C SER A 119 11.53 1.71 -8.29
N ASP A 120 11.45 2.82 -9.05
CA ASP A 120 10.94 4.14 -8.66
C ASP A 120 9.44 4.12 -8.30
N GLY A 121 9.13 3.46 -7.18
CA GLY A 121 7.76 3.36 -6.66
C GLY A 121 6.84 2.47 -7.48
N ILE A 122 5.73 2.06 -6.86
CA ILE A 122 4.67 1.29 -7.51
C ILE A 122 3.69 2.29 -8.13
N ASP A 123 3.46 2.22 -9.43
CA ASP A 123 2.48 3.10 -10.07
C ASP A 123 1.06 2.60 -9.81
N TRP A 124 0.45 3.06 -8.72
CA TRP A 124 -0.93 2.70 -8.35
C TRP A 124 -1.99 3.40 -9.19
N THR A 125 -1.65 4.44 -9.99
CA THR A 125 -2.63 5.26 -10.75
C THR A 125 -3.56 4.42 -11.61
N ARG A 126 -2.99 3.43 -12.32
CA ARG A 126 -3.74 2.49 -13.16
C ARG A 126 -4.82 1.71 -12.41
N LEU A 127 -4.64 1.48 -11.11
CA LEU A 127 -5.64 0.84 -10.26
C LEU A 127 -6.61 1.85 -9.65
N MET A 128 -6.19 3.11 -9.45
CA MET A 128 -7.06 4.17 -8.94
C MET A 128 -8.19 4.49 -9.93
N ASP A 129 -7.90 4.56 -11.23
CA ASP A 129 -8.92 4.72 -12.28
C ASP A 129 -9.99 3.62 -12.22
N GLY A 130 -9.57 2.39 -11.90
CA GLY A 130 -10.47 1.25 -11.72
C GLY A 130 -11.32 1.37 -10.46
N ILE A 131 -10.78 1.88 -9.36
CA ILE A 131 -11.50 2.05 -8.08
C ILE A 131 -12.69 3.01 -8.23
N GLU A 132 -12.52 4.11 -8.98
CA GLU A 132 -13.61 5.07 -9.22
C GLU A 132 -14.75 4.48 -10.06
N LEU A 133 -14.42 3.63 -11.04
CA LEU A 133 -15.41 2.90 -11.84
C LEU A 133 -16.22 1.89 -11.00
N TYR A 134 -15.61 1.26 -9.99
CA TYR A 134 -16.34 0.40 -9.05
C TYR A 134 -17.27 1.20 -8.13
N GLN A 135 -16.94 2.43 -7.75
CA GLN A 135 -17.85 3.29 -6.98
C GLN A 135 -19.07 3.70 -7.80
N LEU A 136 -18.91 3.95 -9.10
CA LEU A 136 -20.02 4.27 -10.01
C LEU A 136 -20.94 3.08 -10.27
N ASN A 137 -20.40 1.86 -10.34
CA ASN A 137 -21.19 0.66 -10.61
C ASN A 137 -21.71 -0.05 -9.35
N GLY A 138 -21.19 0.28 -8.17
CA GLY A 138 -21.57 -0.30 -6.88
C GLY A 138 -22.82 0.33 -6.23
N PHE A 139 -23.32 1.45 -6.76
CA PHE A 139 -24.64 2.00 -6.41
C PHE A 139 -25.75 1.24 -7.16
N VAL A 140 -25.88 -0.06 -6.91
CA VAL A 140 -27.18 -0.72 -7.10
C VAL A 140 -27.95 -0.54 -5.80
N ALA A 141 -28.84 0.45 -5.83
CA ALA A 141 -29.81 0.70 -4.79
C ALA A 141 -30.61 -0.57 -4.49
N ASN A 142 -30.76 -0.90 -3.21
CA ASN A 142 -31.94 -1.56 -2.69
C ASN A 142 -32.73 -0.53 -1.88
#